data_AF-A0A484MNT4-F1
#
_entry.id   AF-A0A484MNT4-F1
#
_cell.length_a   1.000
_cell.length_b   1.000
_cell.length_c   1.000
_cell.angle_alpha   90.00
_cell.angle_beta   90.00
_cell.angle_gamma   90.00
#
_symmetry.space_group_name_H-M   'P 1'
#
loop_
_entity.id
_entity.type
_entity.pdbx_description
1 polymer ?
#
loop_
_entity_poly.entity_id
_entity_poly.type
_entity_poly.pdbx_seq_one_letter_code
_entity_poly.pdbx_strand_id
1 'polypeptide(L)'
;MVEGFFPLPNPNADFSRRNHSDSIVLLTGPPSSGKTSLLFQYALNSAMATGGGSVVFISSRRKLESKPPFLAPGVESSSAIFERIHIKYIVDEEGIKKYFAAFHVHDAIPFLVIIDDFADFFDDRNCQQRYNNARGKDLAMVRTLAVCRNAIDFAK
;
A
#
# COMPACT_ATOMS: atom_id res chain seq x y z
N MET A 1 23.91 7.62 -3.27
CA MET A 1 23.00 7.01 -2.28
C MET A 1 21.78 7.91 -2.24
N VAL A 2 20.61 7.42 -2.67
CA VAL A 2 19.38 8.22 -2.65
C VAL A 2 18.90 8.27 -1.20
N GLU A 3 18.80 9.45 -0.60
CA GLU A 3 18.29 9.59 0.76
C GLU A 3 16.87 9.02 0.84
N GLY A 4 16.58 8.28 1.92
CA GLY A 4 15.25 7.75 2.17
C GLY A 4 14.30 8.88 2.55
N PHE A 5 13.26 9.11 1.75
CA PHE A 5 12.23 10.12 2.05
C PHE A 5 11.33 9.76 3.24
N PHE A 6 11.27 8.47 3.61
CA PHE A 6 10.52 7.97 4.75
C PHE A 6 11.43 7.11 5.64
N PRO A 7 11.14 7.04 6.95
CA PRO A 7 11.77 6.07 7.83
C PRO A 7 11.62 4.66 7.25
N LEU A 8 12.74 3.95 7.15
CA LEU A 8 12.73 2.56 6.69
C LEU A 8 12.35 1.64 7.86
N PRO A 9 11.61 0.55 7.58
CA PRO A 9 11.38 -0.49 8.59
C PRO A 9 12.72 -1.06 9.08
N ASN A 10 12.93 -1.14 10.38
CA ASN A 10 14.14 -1.72 10.96
C ASN A 10 14.04 -3.25 10.93
N PRO A 11 14.93 -3.97 10.22
CA PRO A 11 14.89 -5.44 10.14
C PRO A 11 15.17 -6.15 11.48
N ASN A 12 15.76 -5.47 12.46
CA ASN A 12 16.14 -6.03 13.77
C ASN A 12 15.16 -5.66 14.90
N ALA A 13 14.01 -5.06 14.59
CA ALA A 13 13.01 -4.76 15.59
C ALA A 13 12.25 -6.03 15.97
N ASP A 14 12.44 -6.50 17.21
CA ASP A 14 11.62 -7.56 17.80
C ASP A 14 10.12 -7.27 17.56
N PHE A 15 9.39 -8.28 17.05
CA PHE A 15 7.94 -8.24 16.86
C PHE A 15 7.17 -7.78 18.12
N SER A 16 7.78 -7.93 19.31
CA SER A 16 7.21 -7.59 20.62
C SER A 16 7.46 -6.15 21.09
N ARG A 17 8.27 -5.35 20.37
CA ARG A 17 8.56 -3.92 20.69
C ARG A 17 8.03 -2.96 19.62
N ARG A 18 6.89 -3.28 19.01
CA ARG A 18 6.17 -2.38 18.09
C ARG A 18 5.54 -1.20 18.84
N ASN A 19 6.32 -0.15 19.09
CA ASN A 19 5.76 1.14 19.49
C ASN A 19 5.84 2.20 18.38
N HIS A 20 6.39 1.89 17.19
CA HIS A 20 6.47 2.82 16.04
C HIS A 20 6.07 2.19 14.68
N SER A 21 5.72 0.91 14.61
CA SER A 21 5.61 0.12 13.36
C SER A 21 4.19 -0.32 12.95
N ASP A 22 3.14 0.06 13.69
CA ASP A 22 1.75 -0.17 13.31
C ASP A 22 1.06 1.15 12.88
N SER A 23 1.79 2.06 12.23
CA SER A 23 1.22 3.32 11.77
C SER A 23 0.71 3.20 10.33
N ILE A 24 -0.59 3.41 10.14
CA ILE A 24 -1.15 3.67 8.81
C ILE A 24 -0.71 5.08 8.43
N VAL A 25 0.05 5.19 7.33
CA VAL A 25 0.52 6.47 6.79
C VAL A 25 -0.31 6.83 5.56
N LEU A 26 -0.79 8.06 5.51
CA LEU A 26 -1.49 8.61 4.35
C LEU A 26 -0.61 9.66 3.66
N LEU A 27 -0.25 9.38 2.40
CA LEU A 27 0.41 10.35 1.53
C LEU A 27 -0.64 11.12 0.72
N THR A 28 -0.65 12.45 0.86
CA THR A 28 -1.59 13.34 0.19
C THR A 28 -0.84 14.42 -0.61
N GLY A 29 -1.43 14.89 -1.70
CA GLY A 29 -0.89 15.96 -2.52
C GLY A 29 -1.62 16.13 -3.86
N PRO A 30 -1.42 17.26 -4.57
CA PRO A 30 -2.10 17.55 -5.83
C PRO A 30 -1.90 16.47 -6.91
N PRO A 31 -2.78 16.38 -7.93
CA PRO A 31 -2.54 15.54 -9.10
C PRO A 31 -1.16 15.81 -9.71
N SER A 32 -0.49 14.75 -10.19
CA SER A 32 0.83 14.84 -10.82
C SER A 32 1.99 15.34 -9.95
N SER A 33 1.84 15.43 -8.62
CA SER A 33 2.92 15.84 -7.70
C SER A 33 3.98 14.75 -7.43
N GLY A 34 4.01 13.66 -8.20
CA GLY A 34 4.98 12.56 -8.03
C GLY A 34 4.67 11.53 -6.95
N LYS A 35 3.46 11.53 -6.35
CA LYS A 35 3.07 10.59 -5.26
C LYS A 35 3.30 9.13 -5.62
N THR A 36 2.84 8.68 -6.79
CA THR A 36 3.00 7.29 -7.24
C THR A 36 4.47 6.89 -7.35
N SER A 37 5.31 7.75 -7.92
CA SER A 37 6.77 7.52 -7.98
C SER A 37 7.40 7.46 -6.60
N LEU A 38 6.97 8.35 -5.69
CA LEU A 38 7.46 8.36 -4.31
C LEU A 38 7.04 7.10 -3.53
N LEU A 39 5.79 6.66 -3.68
CA LEU A 39 5.30 5.39 -3.10
C LEU A 39 6.07 4.20 -3.66
N PHE A 40 6.36 4.19 -4.95
CA PHE A 40 7.11 3.10 -5.57
C PHE A 40 8.59 3.09 -5.13
N GLN A 41 9.22 4.27 -5.01
CA GLN A 41 10.56 4.38 -4.41
C GLN A 41 10.57 3.93 -2.95
N TYR A 42 9.51 4.20 -2.19
CA TYR A 42 9.37 3.71 -0.83
C TYR A 42 9.24 2.17 -0.78
N ALA A 43 8.48 1.57 -1.70
CA ALA A 43 8.42 0.11 -1.86
C ALA A 43 9.82 -0.47 -2.09
N LEU A 44 10.58 0.13 -3.00
CA LEU A 44 11.94 -0.29 -3.34
C LEU A 44 12.88 -0.24 -2.13
N ASN A 45 12.95 0.91 -1.46
CA ASN A 45 13.82 1.09 -0.30
C ASN A 45 13.45 0.12 0.83
N SER A 46 12.15 -0.14 1.01
CA SER A 46 11.65 -1.04 2.04
C SER A 46 12.00 -2.50 1.73
N ALA A 47 11.89 -2.93 0.47
CA ALA A 47 12.31 -4.27 0.05
C ALA A 47 13.82 -4.49 0.24
N MET A 48 14.63 -3.42 0.11
CA MET A 48 16.08 -3.47 0.31
C MET A 48 16.45 -3.60 1.79
N ALA A 49 15.72 -2.89 2.66
CA ALA A 49 16.02 -2.83 4.09
C ALA A 49 15.68 -4.11 4.86
N THR A 50 14.65 -4.85 4.42
CA THR A 50 14.04 -5.93 5.24
C THR A 50 14.67 -7.31 5.07
N GLY A 51 15.71 -7.47 4.24
CA GLY A 51 16.48 -8.72 4.13
C GLY A 51 15.74 -9.92 3.50
N GLY A 52 14.41 -9.95 3.47
CA GLY A 52 13.62 -11.05 2.89
C GLY A 52 12.10 -10.86 2.86
N GLY A 53 11.56 -9.76 3.39
CA GLY A 53 10.11 -9.50 3.34
C GLY A 53 9.64 -9.07 1.95
N SER A 54 8.44 -9.49 1.57
CA SER A 54 7.76 -9.04 0.34
C SER A 54 6.95 -7.74 0.56
N VAL A 55 7.06 -6.79 -0.37
CA VAL A 55 6.18 -5.61 -0.45
C VAL A 55 5.03 -5.91 -1.41
N VAL A 56 3.83 -5.48 -1.07
CA VAL A 56 2.69 -5.48 -2.00
C VAL A 56 2.30 -4.06 -2.36
N PHE A 57 2.24 -3.78 -3.66
CA PHE A 57 1.83 -2.50 -4.23
C PHE A 57 0.47 -2.66 -4.92
N ILE A 58 -0.58 -2.15 -4.28
CA ILE A 58 -1.95 -2.17 -4.81
C ILE A 58 -2.17 -0.92 -5.64
N SER A 59 -2.60 -1.09 -6.89
CA SER A 59 -2.90 0.04 -7.79
C SER A 59 -3.92 -0.36 -8.86
N SER A 60 -4.43 0.64 -9.58
CA SER A 60 -5.22 0.43 -10.79
C SER A 60 -4.29 0.12 -11.97
N ARG A 61 -4.55 -1.00 -12.66
CA ARG A 61 -3.77 -1.42 -13.82
C ARG A 61 -3.66 -0.33 -14.88
N ARG A 62 -4.81 0.25 -15.24
CA ARG A 62 -4.90 1.32 -16.25
C ARG A 62 -4.03 2.52 -15.90
N LYS A 63 -4.03 2.93 -14.64
CA LYS A 63 -3.26 4.10 -14.20
C LYS A 63 -1.77 3.84 -14.27
N LEU A 64 -1.35 2.71 -13.70
CA LEU A 64 0.06 2.32 -13.67
C LEU A 64 0.63 2.14 -15.10
N GLU A 65 -0.13 1.52 -16.00
CA GLU A 65 0.26 1.37 -17.41
C GLU A 65 0.30 2.72 -18.15
N SER A 66 -0.62 3.64 -17.87
CA SER A 66 -0.67 4.93 -18.55
C SER A 66 0.38 5.93 -18.06
N LYS A 67 0.80 5.82 -16.79
CA LYS A 67 1.71 6.74 -16.12
C LYS A 67 2.57 5.94 -15.12
N PRO A 68 3.56 5.18 -15.60
CA PRO A 68 4.39 4.36 -14.73
C PRO A 68 5.21 5.24 -13.76
N PRO A 69 5.54 4.73 -12.56
CA PRO A 69 6.36 5.44 -11.60
C PRO A 69 7.76 5.67 -12.17
N PHE A 70 8.32 6.85 -11.88
CA PHE A 70 9.72 7.14 -12.18
C PHE A 70 10.63 6.45 -11.16
N LEU A 71 11.67 5.78 -11.63
CA LEU A 71 12.72 5.21 -10.79
C LEU A 71 13.83 6.22 -10.57
N ALA A 72 14.44 6.20 -9.38
CA ALA A 72 15.64 6.99 -9.14
C ALA A 72 16.79 6.57 -10.08
N PRO A 73 17.68 7.50 -10.47
CA PRO A 73 18.86 7.18 -11.25
C PRO A 73 19.73 6.10 -10.58
N GLY A 74 20.14 5.08 -11.35
CA GLY A 74 20.99 4.00 -10.87
C GLY A 74 20.26 2.76 -10.32
N VAL A 75 18.92 2.72 -10.38
CA VAL A 75 18.16 1.50 -10.10
C VAL A 75 18.23 0.58 -11.33
N GLU A 76 18.93 -0.56 -11.20
CA GLU A 76 18.98 -1.57 -12.25
C GLU A 76 17.66 -2.35 -12.33
N SER A 77 17.02 -2.34 -13.50
CA SER A 77 15.74 -3.01 -13.75
C SER A 77 15.78 -4.55 -13.59
N SER A 78 16.96 -5.16 -13.69
CA SER A 78 17.19 -6.60 -13.48
C SER A 78 17.50 -6.96 -12.02
N SER A 79 17.41 -6.00 -11.09
CA SER A 79 17.69 -6.27 -9.69
C SER A 79 16.66 -7.25 -9.13
N ALA A 80 17.13 -8.32 -8.48
CA ALA A 80 16.29 -9.30 -7.76
C ALA A 80 15.40 -8.65 -6.68
N ILE A 81 15.64 -7.38 -6.36
CA ILE A 81 14.78 -6.61 -5.46
C ILE A 81 13.36 -6.45 -5.99
N PHE A 82 13.18 -6.36 -7.31
CA PHE A 82 11.87 -6.20 -7.93
C PHE A 82 11.02 -7.47 -7.77
N GLU A 83 11.64 -8.64 -7.65
CA GLU A 83 10.94 -9.90 -7.37
C GLU A 83 10.25 -9.88 -5.99
N ARG A 84 10.69 -9.01 -5.08
CA ARG A 84 10.08 -8.81 -3.76
C ARG A 84 8.95 -7.79 -3.76
N ILE A 85 8.72 -7.07 -4.86
CA ILE A 85 7.65 -6.06 -4.98
C ILE A 85 6.54 -6.66 -5.85
N HIS A 86 5.48 -7.13 -5.20
CA HIS A 86 4.33 -7.71 -5.90
C HIS A 86 3.27 -6.65 -6.18
N ILE A 87 2.99 -6.42 -7.46
CA ILE A 87 1.95 -5.48 -7.87
C ILE A 87 0.60 -6.23 -7.94
N LYS A 88 -0.39 -5.75 -7.19
CA LYS A 88 -1.76 -6.28 -7.21
C LYS A 88 -2.71 -5.27 -7.83
N TYR A 89 -3.32 -5.67 -8.94
CA TYR A 89 -4.32 -4.86 -9.62
C TYR A 89 -5.70 -5.11 -9.01
N ILE A 90 -6.18 -4.15 -8.22
CA ILE A 90 -7.51 -4.17 -7.62
C ILE A 90 -8.39 -3.14 -8.35
N VAL A 91 -9.70 -3.42 -8.42
CA VAL A 91 -10.65 -2.58 -9.16
C VAL A 91 -11.45 -1.67 -8.22
N ASP A 92 -11.84 -2.18 -7.04
CA ASP A 92 -12.80 -1.51 -6.16
C ASP A 92 -12.56 -1.78 -4.66
N GLU A 93 -13.37 -1.13 -3.83
CA GLU A 93 -13.46 -1.32 -2.37
C GLU A 93 -13.53 -2.81 -1.97
N GLU A 94 -14.31 -3.62 -2.70
CA GLU A 94 -14.52 -5.02 -2.34
C GLU A 94 -13.26 -5.85 -2.55
N GLY A 95 -12.50 -5.57 -3.62
CA GLY A 95 -11.21 -6.20 -3.85
C GLY A 95 -10.20 -5.89 -2.74
N ILE A 96 -10.16 -4.66 -2.22
CA ILE A 96 -9.31 -4.31 -1.07
C ILE A 96 -9.71 -5.15 0.14
N LYS A 97 -11.00 -5.21 0.47
CA LYS A 97 -11.49 -5.98 1.62
C LYS A 97 -11.17 -7.46 1.48
N LYS A 98 -11.40 -8.06 0.32
CA LYS A 98 -11.08 -9.48 0.04
C LYS A 98 -9.59 -9.76 0.22
N TYR A 99 -8.73 -8.86 -0.26
CA TYR A 99 -7.28 -9.01 -0.13
C TYR A 99 -6.83 -9.04 1.34
N PHE A 100 -7.23 -8.05 2.14
CA PHE A 100 -6.87 -8.00 3.56
C PHE A 100 -7.55 -9.11 4.37
N ALA A 101 -8.80 -9.44 4.06
CA ALA A 101 -9.51 -10.54 4.71
C ALA A 101 -8.79 -11.88 4.54
N ALA A 102 -8.03 -12.08 3.46
CA ALA A 102 -7.28 -13.31 3.22
C ALA A 102 -5.99 -13.44 4.07
N PHE A 103 -5.61 -12.46 4.89
CA PHE A 103 -4.34 -12.51 5.64
C PHE A 103 -4.28 -13.68 6.62
N HIS A 104 -5.42 -14.13 7.14
CA HIS A 104 -5.49 -15.29 8.03
C HIS A 104 -5.21 -16.65 7.36
N VAL A 105 -5.26 -16.74 6.03
CA VAL A 105 -5.01 -17.98 5.25
C VAL A 105 -3.66 -17.99 4.53
N HIS A 106 -2.94 -16.87 4.50
CA HIS A 106 -1.65 -16.78 3.82
C HIS A 106 -0.51 -17.24 4.73
N ASP A 107 0.33 -18.16 4.24
CA ASP A 107 1.49 -18.67 4.97
C ASP A 107 2.58 -17.60 5.19
N ALA A 108 2.67 -16.64 4.27
CA ALA A 108 3.57 -15.50 4.35
C ALA A 108 2.79 -14.21 4.11
N ILE A 109 2.84 -13.31 5.09
CA ILE A 109 2.15 -12.02 5.05
C ILE A 109 3.17 -10.96 4.60
N PRO A 110 2.80 -10.06 3.67
CA PRO A 110 3.72 -9.01 3.25
C PRO A 110 4.05 -8.10 4.43
N PHE A 111 5.32 -7.70 4.52
CA PHE A 111 5.74 -6.79 5.59
C PHE A 111 5.23 -5.35 5.36
N LEU A 112 4.90 -5.00 4.12
CA LEU A 112 4.40 -3.68 3.72
C LEU A 112 3.36 -3.82 2.63
N VAL A 113 2.22 -3.15 2.82
CA VAL A 113 1.20 -2.96 1.79
C VAL A 113 1.08 -1.47 1.49
N ILE A 114 1.25 -1.11 0.23
CA ILE A 114 1.06 0.24 -0.28
C ILE A 114 -0.19 0.24 -1.14
N ILE A 115 -1.07 1.23 -0.96
CA ILE A 115 -2.24 1.44 -1.81
C ILE A 115 -2.12 2.79 -2.51
N ASP A 116 -1.83 2.75 -3.80
CA ASP A 116 -1.73 3.94 -4.64
C ASP A 116 -3.13 4.43 -5.04
N ASP A 117 -3.35 5.74 -4.93
CA ASP A 117 -4.64 6.40 -5.17
C ASP A 117 -5.83 5.74 -4.42
N PHE A 118 -5.69 5.52 -3.10
CA PHE A 118 -6.69 4.86 -2.26
C PHE A 118 -8.14 5.38 -2.43
N ALA A 119 -8.33 6.68 -2.61
CA ALA A 119 -9.67 7.27 -2.75
C ALA A 119 -10.39 6.83 -4.05
N ASP A 120 -9.66 6.37 -5.06
CA ASP A 120 -10.21 6.05 -6.38
C ASP A 120 -10.89 4.67 -6.45
N PHE A 121 -10.68 3.83 -5.42
CA PHE A 121 -11.40 2.56 -5.28
C PHE A 121 -12.85 2.72 -4.79
N PHE A 122 -13.25 3.95 -4.45
CA PHE A 122 -14.55 4.28 -3.89
C PHE A 122 -15.33 5.22 -4.83
N ASP A 123 -16.38 4.68 -5.46
CA ASP A 123 -17.30 5.46 -6.28
C ASP A 123 -18.24 6.30 -5.40
N ASP A 124 -18.25 7.62 -5.64
CA ASP A 124 -19.00 8.59 -4.83
C ASP A 124 -20.50 8.31 -4.81
N ARG A 125 -21.10 8.05 -5.98
CA ARG A 125 -22.56 7.86 -6.11
C ARG A 125 -23.00 6.58 -5.42
N ASN A 126 -22.29 5.50 -5.67
CA ASN A 126 -22.55 4.20 -5.06
C ASN A 126 -22.41 4.26 -3.54
N CYS A 127 -21.38 4.94 -3.04
CA CYS A 127 -21.17 5.09 -1.60
C CYS A 127 -22.28 5.96 -0.96
N GLN A 128 -22.66 7.07 -1.59
CA GLN A 128 -23.74 7.93 -1.10
C GLN A 128 -25.08 7.20 -1.03
N GLN A 129 -25.41 6.42 -2.06
CA GLN A 129 -26.64 5.62 -2.11
C GLN A 129 -26.61 4.50 -1.06
N ARG A 130 -25.51 3.74 -0.97
CA ARG A 130 -25.37 2.62 -0.01
C ARG A 130 -25.54 3.07 1.44
N TYR A 131 -25.00 4.24 1.79
CA TYR A 131 -25.04 4.75 3.17
C TYR A 131 -26.14 5.79 3.43
N ASN A 132 -26.92 6.15 2.40
CA ASN A 132 -27.88 7.26 2.43
C ASN A 132 -27.28 8.53 3.07
N ASN A 133 -26.07 8.89 2.67
CA ASN A 133 -25.26 9.93 3.31
C ASN A 133 -24.38 10.65 2.29
N ALA A 134 -24.39 11.99 2.28
CA ALA A 134 -23.57 12.81 1.40
C ALA A 134 -22.05 12.53 1.53
N ARG A 135 -21.60 12.11 2.73
CA ARG A 135 -20.22 11.68 3.02
C ARG A 135 -20.03 10.17 2.91
N GLY A 136 -20.83 9.51 2.09
CA GLY A 136 -20.79 8.05 1.93
C GLY A 136 -19.40 7.54 1.56
N LYS A 137 -18.67 8.26 0.69
CA LYS A 137 -17.30 7.91 0.30
C LYS A 137 -16.31 7.93 1.47
N ASP A 138 -16.30 9.02 2.25
CA ASP A 138 -15.47 9.13 3.45
C ASP A 138 -15.76 7.96 4.41
N LEU A 139 -17.04 7.61 4.59
CA LEU A 139 -17.44 6.50 5.45
C LEU A 139 -16.95 5.15 4.91
N ALA A 140 -17.01 4.93 3.59
CA ALA A 140 -16.50 3.72 2.94
C ALA A 140 -14.98 3.60 3.12
N MET A 141 -14.25 4.69 2.92
CA MET A 141 -12.80 4.78 3.09
C MET A 141 -12.38 4.44 4.52
N VAL A 142 -12.98 5.09 5.52
CA VAL A 142 -12.66 4.85 6.93
C VAL A 142 -12.98 3.40 7.35
N ARG A 143 -14.13 2.86 6.92
CA ARG A 143 -14.49 1.45 7.20
C ARG A 143 -13.49 0.48 6.57
N THR A 144 -13.03 0.76 5.36
CA THR A 144 -12.05 -0.09 4.69
C THR A 144 -10.68 0.00 5.38
N LEU A 145 -10.23 1.19 5.79
CA LEU A 145 -9.02 1.34 6.59
C LEU A 145 -9.10 0.57 7.92
N ALA A 146 -10.27 0.57 8.58
CA ALA A 146 -10.49 -0.20 9.79
C ALA A 146 -10.39 -1.72 9.53
N VAL A 147 -10.93 -2.21 8.41
CA VAL A 147 -10.75 -3.62 7.99
C VAL A 147 -9.28 -3.94 7.75
N CYS A 148 -8.55 -3.07 7.03
CA CYS A 148 -7.12 -3.27 6.79
C CYS A 148 -6.34 -3.30 8.10
N ARG A 149 -6.66 -2.39 9.04
CA ARG A 149 -6.02 -2.35 10.37
C ARG A 149 -6.26 -3.64 11.14
N ASN A 150 -7.51 -4.08 11.24
CA ASN A 150 -7.84 -5.33 11.92
C ASN A 150 -7.12 -6.53 11.28
N ALA A 151 -7.07 -6.60 9.95
CA ALA A 151 -6.36 -7.68 9.27
C ALA A 151 -4.85 -7.70 9.58
N ILE A 152 -4.24 -6.53 9.79
CA ILE A 152 -2.83 -6.41 10.20
C ILE A 152 -2.65 -6.80 11.68
N ASP A 153 -3.57 -6.39 12.56
CA ASP A 153 -3.47 -6.68 14.00
C ASP A 153 -3.70 -8.17 14.30
N PHE A 154 -4.49 -8.87 13.47
CA PHE A 154 -4.81 -10.30 13.62
C PHE A 154 -4.08 -11.21 12.62
N ALA A 155 -3.17 -10.65 11.82
CA ALA A 155 -2.23 -11.41 10.99
C ALA A 155 -1.28 -12.21 11.90
N LYS A 156 -1.04 -13.48 11.55
CA LYS A 156 -0.16 -14.39 12.31
C LYS A 156 1.31 -14.08 12.11
#